data_AF-A0A0S2LZ23-F1
#
_entry.id   AF-A0A0S2LZ23-F1
#
_cell.length_a   1.000
_cell.length_b   1.000
_cell.length_c   1.000
_cell.angle_alpha   90.00
_cell.angle_beta   90.00
_cell.angle_gamma   90.00
#
_symmetry.space_group_name_H-M   'P 1'
#
loop_
_entity.id
_entity.type
_entity.pdbx_description
1 polymer ?
#
loop_
_entity_poly.entity_id
_entity_poly.type
_entity_poly.pdbx_seq_one_letter_code
_entity_poly.pdbx_strand_id
1 'polypeptide(L)'
;MKRRSPAAPLLLPFNTFGIYSIVWYVKTKIEMNARGAGIPTAWLLLVPIADTWWVWRFAVGVEGVSGMSRHGAFWLLLLLGPIGAAVVQSSLNTSAVGGGTRLKAVY
;
A
#
# COMPACT_ATOMS: atom_id res chain seq x y z
N MET A 1 -4.52 25.12 21.65
CA MET A 1 -5.76 24.41 21.26
C MET A 1 -6.88 25.39 21.06
N LYS A 2 -7.66 25.22 19.99
CA LYS A 2 -8.85 26.03 19.68
C LYS A 2 -10.13 25.31 20.11
N ARG A 3 -11.12 26.04 20.63
CA ARG A 3 -12.46 25.52 20.90
C ARG A 3 -13.12 25.19 19.55
N ARG A 4 -13.41 23.90 19.31
CA ARG A 4 -14.05 23.41 18.09
C ARG A 4 -15.35 22.70 18.46
N SER A 5 -16.35 22.78 17.59
CA SER A 5 -17.59 22.02 17.76
C SER A 5 -17.31 20.52 17.61
N PRO A 6 -17.83 19.66 18.50
CA PRO A 6 -17.71 18.20 18.37
C PRO A 6 -18.52 17.64 17.20
N ALA A 7 -19.51 18.38 16.68
CA ALA A 7 -20.32 17.94 15.54
C ALA A 7 -19.53 17.92 14.22
N ALA A 8 -18.52 18.78 14.09
CA ALA A 8 -17.72 18.88 12.88
C ALA A 8 -16.92 17.60 12.56
N PRO A 9 -16.12 17.03 13.49
CA PRO A 9 -15.45 15.74 13.27
C PRO A 9 -16.40 14.54 13.24
N LEU A 10 -17.65 14.68 13.68
CA LEU A 10 -18.65 13.60 13.58
C LEU A 10 -19.32 13.55 12.20
N LEU A 11 -19.75 14.70 11.67
CA LEU A 11 -20.63 14.75 10.49
C LEU A 11 -19.89 15.02 9.18
N LEU A 12 -18.84 15.85 9.20
CA LEU A 12 -18.12 16.24 7.99
C LEU A 12 -17.34 15.10 7.30
N PRO A 13 -16.85 14.05 8.01
CA PRO A 13 -16.23 12.92 7.33
C PRO A 13 -17.17 12.20 6.36
N PHE A 14 -18.46 12.10 6.67
CA PHE A 14 -19.45 11.46 5.78
C PHE A 14 -19.63 12.25 4.48
N ASN A 15 -19.65 13.58 4.55
CA ASN A 15 -19.79 14.44 3.37
C ASN A 15 -18.50 14.56 2.54
N THR A 16 -17.33 14.35 3.17
CA THR A 16 -16.01 14.55 2.53
C THR A 16 -15.27 13.23 2.27
N PHE A 17 -15.94 12.09 2.38
CA PHE A 17 -15.35 10.75 2.26
C PHE A 17 -14.09 10.57 3.12
N GLY A 18 -14.15 11.04 4.38
CA GLY A 18 -13.06 10.89 5.35
C GLY A 18 -11.90 11.89 5.20
N ILE A 19 -11.86 12.70 4.15
CA ILE A 19 -10.80 13.71 3.94
C ILE A 19 -10.79 14.72 5.11
N TYR A 20 -11.96 15.14 5.58
CA TYR A 20 -12.05 16.03 6.74
C TYR A 20 -11.37 15.44 7.97
N SER A 21 -11.52 14.13 8.21
CA SER A 21 -10.89 13.45 9.35
C SER A 21 -9.37 13.58 9.31
N ILE A 22 -8.74 13.38 8.14
CA ILE A 22 -7.29 13.50 7.97
C ILE A 22 -6.83 14.94 8.28
N VAL A 23 -7.51 15.93 7.70
CA VAL A 23 -7.20 17.36 7.94
C VAL A 23 -7.38 17.71 9.41
N TRP A 24 -8.43 17.20 10.05
CA TRP A 24 -8.69 17.40 11.47
C TRP A 24 -7.57 16.79 12.33
N TYR A 25 -7.15 15.54 12.06
CA TYR A 25 -6.04 14.87 12.75
C TYR A 25 -4.73 15.66 12.64
N VAL A 26 -4.37 16.16 11.45
CA VAL A 26 -3.17 16.97 11.27
C VAL A 26 -3.24 18.25 12.13
N LYS A 27 -4.37 18.96 12.09
CA LYS A 27 -4.56 20.22 12.82
C LYS A 27 -4.58 20.03 14.33
N THR A 28 -5.24 18.99 14.84
CA THR A 28 -5.29 18.73 16.29
C THR A 28 -3.95 18.25 16.80
N LYS A 29 -3.25 17.38 16.05
CA LYS A 29 -1.90 16.93 16.35
C LYS A 29 -0.92 18.08 16.53
N ILE A 30 -0.89 19.06 15.63
CA ILE A 30 0.00 20.23 15.75
C ILE A 30 -0.28 20.99 17.07
N GLU A 31 -1.55 21.20 17.41
CA GLU A 31 -1.92 21.91 18.64
C GLU A 31 -1.60 21.12 19.91
N MET A 32 -1.66 19.78 19.85
CA MET A 32 -1.24 18.90 20.94
C MET A 32 0.27 18.90 21.08
N ASN A 33 1.01 18.83 19.97
CA ASN A 33 2.47 18.84 20.01
C ASN A 33 3.05 20.16 20.50
N ALA A 34 2.40 21.29 20.17
CA ALA A 34 2.71 22.59 20.76
C ALA A 34 2.53 22.65 22.29
N ARG A 35 1.85 21.66 22.87
CA ARG A 35 1.65 21.50 24.32
C ARG A 35 2.49 20.35 24.91
N GLY A 36 3.49 19.86 24.18
CA GLY A 36 4.40 18.81 24.63
C GLY A 36 3.98 17.39 24.24
N ALA A 37 2.91 17.20 23.45
CA ALA A 37 2.62 15.88 22.90
C ALA A 37 3.66 15.50 21.82
N GLY A 38 4.16 14.26 21.83
CA GLY A 38 5.15 13.77 20.86
C GLY A 38 4.53 13.06 19.66
N ILE A 39 3.35 13.48 19.21
CA ILE A 39 2.55 12.66 18.28
C ILE A 39 3.21 12.66 16.89
N PRO A 40 3.33 11.51 16.21
CA PRO A 40 3.86 11.41 14.85
C PRO A 40 2.87 11.88 13.78
N THR A 41 3.27 11.88 12.50
CA THR A 41 2.44 12.43 11.43
C THR A 41 1.18 11.62 11.14
N ALA A 42 0.06 12.30 10.87
CA ALA A 42 -1.21 11.66 10.52
C ALA A 42 -1.17 10.97 9.14
N TRP A 43 -0.15 11.25 8.32
CA TRP A 43 0.07 10.54 7.05
C TRP A 43 0.32 9.05 7.22
N LEU A 44 0.74 8.60 8.42
CA LEU A 44 0.85 7.17 8.74
C LEU A 44 -0.47 6.42 8.61
N LEU A 45 -1.61 7.11 8.71
CA LEU A 45 -2.94 6.52 8.48
C LEU A 45 -3.14 6.08 7.01
N LEU A 46 -2.40 6.68 6.07
CA LEU A 46 -2.49 6.32 4.65
C LEU A 46 -1.51 5.22 4.25
N VAL A 47 -0.54 4.89 5.10
CA VAL A 47 0.52 3.90 4.80
C VAL A 47 -0.06 2.54 4.42
N PRO A 48 -1.05 1.96 5.14
CA PRO A 48 -1.62 0.67 4.75
C PRO A 48 -2.27 0.67 3.36
N ILE A 49 -2.86 1.81 2.95
CA ILE A 49 -3.51 1.97 1.64
C ILE A 49 -2.44 2.05 0.54
N ALA A 50 -1.40 2.87 0.77
CA ALA A 50 -0.29 3.02 -0.17
C ALA A 50 0.47 1.70 -0.36
N ASP A 51 0.71 0.97 0.73
CA ASP A 51 1.36 -0.34 0.73
C ASP A 51 0.53 -1.38 -0.05
N THR A 52 -0.77 -1.47 0.22
CA THR A 52 -1.67 -2.37 -0.51
C THR A 52 -1.72 -2.06 -2.01
N TRP A 53 -1.79 -0.77 -2.37
CA TRP A 53 -1.74 -0.35 -3.77
C TRP A 53 -0.40 -0.71 -4.41
N TRP A 54 0.71 -0.55 -3.70
CA TRP A 54 2.03 -0.91 -4.18
C TRP A 54 2.14 -2.43 -4.45
N VAL A 55 1.68 -3.27 -3.52
CA VAL A 55 1.64 -4.74 -3.70
C VAL A 55 0.78 -5.13 -4.90
N TRP A 56 -0.35 -4.44 -5.11
CA TRP A 56 -1.17 -4.65 -6.31
C TRP A 56 -0.43 -4.32 -7.61
N ARG A 57 0.26 -3.17 -7.66
CA ARG A 57 1.05 -2.77 -8.83
C ARG A 57 2.21 -3.74 -9.09
N PHE A 58 2.85 -4.24 -8.02
CA PHE A 58 3.87 -5.27 -8.12
C PHE A 58 3.31 -6.55 -8.74
N ALA A 59 2.15 -7.02 -8.26
CA ALA A 59 1.49 -8.21 -8.79
C ALA A 59 1.07 -8.08 -10.26
N VAL A 60 0.66 -6.88 -10.71
CA VAL A 60 0.43 -6.60 -12.14
C VAL A 60 1.72 -6.75 -12.95
N GLY A 61 2.86 -6.30 -12.42
CA GLY A 61 4.17 -6.49 -13.06
C GLY A 61 4.57 -7.98 -13.14
N VAL A 62 4.32 -8.74 -12.07
CA VAL A 62 4.56 -10.20 -12.04
C VAL A 62 3.79 -10.90 -13.15
N GLU A 63 2.53 -10.54 -13.39
CA GLU A 63 1.73 -11.13 -14.47
C GLU A 63 2.30 -10.80 -15.85
N GLY A 64 2.68 -9.54 -16.08
CA GLY A 64 3.27 -9.11 -17.35
C GLY A 64 4.60 -9.78 -17.70
N VAL A 65 5.41 -10.13 -16.69
CA VAL A 65 6.75 -10.71 -16.90
C VAL A 65 6.75 -12.23 -16.81
N SER A 66 5.93 -12.81 -15.92
CA SER A 66 5.98 -14.25 -15.63
C SER A 66 4.79 -15.06 -16.14
N GLY A 67 3.67 -14.42 -16.48
CA GLY A 67 2.42 -15.11 -16.80
C GLY A 67 1.67 -15.66 -15.58
N MET A 68 2.21 -15.56 -14.36
CA MET A 68 1.46 -15.84 -13.12
C MET A 68 0.34 -14.81 -12.94
N SER A 69 -0.86 -15.28 -12.61
CA SER A 69 -2.01 -14.39 -12.38
C SER A 69 -1.71 -13.29 -11.37
N ARG A 70 -2.07 -12.03 -11.70
CA ARG A 70 -1.92 -10.88 -10.80
C ARG A 70 -2.66 -11.08 -9.48
N HIS A 71 -3.84 -11.72 -9.52
CA HIS A 71 -4.63 -11.96 -8.31
C HIS A 71 -3.96 -13.01 -7.42
N GLY A 72 -3.39 -14.05 -8.02
CA GLY A 72 -2.62 -15.05 -7.30
C GLY A 72 -1.38 -14.44 -6.65
N ALA A 73 -0.56 -13.71 -7.41
CA ALA A 73 0.62 -13.04 -6.89
C ALA A 73 0.29 -12.04 -5.77
N PHE A 74 -0.80 -11.27 -5.92
CA PHE A 74 -1.25 -10.30 -4.91
C PHE A 74 -1.60 -10.98 -3.58
N TRP A 75 -2.48 -11.98 -3.58
CA TRP A 75 -2.91 -12.65 -2.34
C TRP A 75 -1.80 -13.48 -1.71
N LEU A 76 -0.91 -14.08 -2.51
CA LEU A 76 0.27 -14.76 -1.98
C LEU A 76 1.17 -13.79 -1.21
N LEU A 77 1.47 -12.62 -1.78
CA LEU A 77 2.32 -11.61 -1.14
C LEU A 77 1.64 -10.99 0.09
N LEU A 78 0.34 -10.71 0.02
CA LEU A 78 -0.38 -10.04 1.10
C LEU A 78 -0.62 -10.95 2.32
N LEU A 79 -0.88 -12.25 2.11
CA LEU A 79 -1.29 -13.16 3.19
C LEU A 79 -0.17 -14.06 3.71
N LEU A 80 0.77 -14.47 2.85
CA LEU A 80 1.82 -15.44 3.20
C LEU A 80 3.20 -14.79 3.39
N GLY A 81 3.32 -13.48 3.12
CA GLY A 81 4.55 -12.72 3.31
C GLY A 81 5.77 -13.37 2.64
N PRO A 82 6.84 -13.72 3.38
CA PRO A 82 8.05 -14.32 2.80
C PRO A 82 7.81 -15.61 2.01
N ILE A 83 6.85 -16.45 2.44
CA ILE A 83 6.53 -17.71 1.73
C ILE A 83 5.89 -17.39 0.38
N GLY A 84 4.97 -16.42 0.33
CA GLY A 84 4.38 -15.96 -0.92
C GLY A 84 5.41 -15.37 -1.88
N ALA A 85 6.38 -14.62 -1.34
CA ALA A 85 7.49 -14.07 -2.12
C ALA A 85 8.34 -15.18 -2.76
N ALA A 86 8.61 -16.30 -2.07
CA ALA A 86 9.35 -17.42 -2.64
C ALA A 86 8.61 -18.06 -3.84
N VAL A 87 7.29 -18.19 -3.75
CA VAL A 87 6.45 -18.73 -4.86
C VAL A 87 6.47 -17.78 -6.06
N VAL A 88 6.29 -16.47 -5.83
CA VAL A 88 6.37 -15.46 -6.88
C VAL A 88 7.76 -15.45 -7.52
N GLN A 89 8.82 -15.55 -6.72
CA GLN A 89 10.21 -15.63 -7.22
C GLN A 89 10.43 -16.86 -8.09
N SER A 90 9.89 -18.03 -7.69
CA SER A 90 9.98 -19.24 -8.51
C SER A 90 9.34 -19.04 -9.89
N SER A 91 8.20 -18.34 -9.96
CA SER A 91 7.55 -18.00 -11.23
C SER A 91 8.40 -17.09 -12.10
N LEU A 92 8.96 -16.04 -11.52
CA LEU A 92 9.86 -15.11 -12.22
C LEU A 92 11.10 -15.83 -12.77
N ASN A 93 11.68 -16.75 -11.99
CA ASN A 93 12.84 -17.54 -12.42
C ASN A 93 12.51 -18.44 -13.61
N THR A 94 11.37 -19.13 -13.61
CA THR A 94 10.93 -19.97 -14.73
C THR A 94 10.84 -19.17 -16.02
N SER A 95 10.27 -17.97 -15.96
CA SER A 95 10.13 -17.09 -17.13
C SER A 95 11.47 -16.53 -17.60
N ALA A 96 12.39 -16.24 -16.68
CA ALA A 96 13.75 -15.82 -17.02
C ALA A 96 14.54 -16.94 -17.73
N VAL A 97 14.44 -18.18 -17.24
CA VAL A 97 15.09 -19.34 -17.88
C VAL A 97 14.48 -19.62 -19.26
N GLY A 98 13.15 -19.58 -19.39
CA GLY A 98 12.47 -19.73 -20.68
C GLY A 98 12.84 -18.66 -21.71
N GLY A 99 13.02 -17.41 -21.28
CA GLY A 99 13.53 -16.32 -22.12
C GLY A 99 14.99 -16.52 -22.55
N GLY A 100 15.83 -17.04 -21.66
CA GLY A 100 17.24 -17.37 -21.96
C GLY A 100 17.39 -18.50 -23.00
N THR A 101 16.53 -19.52 -22.96
CA THR A 101 16.53 -20.60 -23.95
C THR A 101 16.09 -20.12 -25.34
N ARG A 102 15.15 -19.16 -25.42
CA ARG A 102 14.73 -18.54 -26.68
C ARG A 102 15.83 -17.72 -27.36
N LEU A 103 16.70 -17.05 -26.59
CA LEU A 103 17.80 -16.25 -27.16
C LEU A 103 18.98 -17.12 -27.62
N LYS A 104 19.20 -18.29 -27.01
CA LYS A 104 20.27 -19.22 -27.40
C LYS A 104 19.94 -20.09 -28.63
N ALA A 105 18.67 -20.25 -28.99
CA ALA A 105 18.25 -21.04 -30.15
C ALA A 105 18.25 -20.26 -31.48
N VAL A 106 18.62 -18.96 -31.45
CA VAL A 106 18.58 -18.04 -32.61
C VAL A 106 19.99 -17.67 -33.11
N TYR A 107 21.06 -18.22 -32.52
CA TYR A 107 22.44 -18.05 -32.97
C TYR A 107 23.07 -19.38 -33.34
#